data_AF-A0A1F2TCY7-F1
#
_entry.id   AF-A0A1F2TCY7-F1
#
_cell.length_a   1.000
_cell.length_b   1.000
_cell.length_c   1.000
_cell.angle_alpha   90.00
_cell.angle_beta   90.00
_cell.angle_gamma   90.00
#
_symmetry.space_group_name_H-M   'P 1'
#
loop_
_entity.id
_entity.type
_entity.pdbx_description
1 polymer ?
#
loop_
_entity_poly.entity_id
_entity_poly.type
_entity_poly.pdbx_seq_one_letter_code
_entity_poly.pdbx_strand_id
1 'polypeptide(L)'
;MDRIQSTHFPGSPPIEFHANAIRSGRGFWRDVEKEKRERVLADIGTAIQHANEPGVVLFATTVEKDYELHGEVAIRKAMEEICNRFNIFLKVRENEHDDNQRGLLVFAESHYQQRAKVWVNDFKRLGTQWGVLNRVCDIPYFASTRETRMLQVADYVSHAVFQLHERKDASMIKPIMNKFDHKAGIFHGLVHVGRGKAGCQCPACASRRAPGSYGDWLQPPAQPVD
;
A
#
# COMPACT_ATOMS: atom_id res chain seq x y z
N MET A 1 7.65 -14.38 -1.63
CA MET A 1 6.60 -14.85 -0.71
C MET A 1 6.63 -16.36 -0.51
N ASP A 2 6.58 -17.19 -1.56
CA ASP A 2 6.58 -18.66 -1.37
C ASP A 2 7.86 -19.19 -0.71
N ARG A 3 9.02 -18.58 -1.02
CA ARG A 3 10.28 -18.85 -0.29
C ARG A 3 10.19 -18.55 1.21
N ILE A 4 9.47 -17.50 1.61
CA ILE A 4 9.27 -17.16 3.03
C ILE A 4 8.41 -18.25 3.68
N GLN A 5 7.33 -18.70 3.01
CA GLN A 5 6.52 -19.81 3.51
C GLN A 5 7.35 -21.08 3.67
N SER A 6 8.12 -21.48 2.65
CA SER A 6 8.94 -22.70 2.73
C SER A 6 10.01 -22.63 3.82
N THR A 7 10.53 -21.43 4.10
CA THR A 7 11.54 -21.20 5.14
C THR A 7 10.94 -21.30 6.55
N HIS A 8 9.81 -20.65 6.80
CA HIS A 8 9.21 -20.59 8.14
C HIS A 8 8.28 -21.78 8.45
N PHE A 9 7.65 -22.35 7.43
CA PHE A 9 6.64 -23.41 7.54
C PHE A 9 6.86 -24.49 6.47
N PRO A 10 8.02 -25.18 6.49
CA PRO A 10 8.32 -26.22 5.51
C PRO A 10 7.26 -27.33 5.56
N GLY A 11 6.84 -27.82 4.38
CA GLY A 11 5.86 -28.89 4.24
C GLY A 11 4.41 -28.52 4.60
N SER A 12 4.14 -27.29 5.04
CA SER A 12 2.79 -26.84 5.34
C SER A 12 2.01 -26.50 4.06
N PRO A 13 0.67 -26.70 4.04
CA PRO A 13 -0.19 -26.16 2.97
C PRO A 13 -0.02 -24.63 2.83
N PRO A 14 -0.47 -24.01 1.73
CA PRO A 14 -0.47 -22.56 1.56
C PRO A 14 -1.06 -21.83 2.78
N ILE A 15 -0.22 -21.02 3.43
CA ILE A 15 -0.59 -20.16 4.56
C ILE A 15 -0.77 -18.74 4.04
N GLU A 16 -1.88 -18.13 4.43
CA GLU A 16 -2.19 -16.75 4.09
C GLU A 16 -1.38 -15.77 4.97
N PHE A 17 -0.61 -14.90 4.33
CA PHE A 17 0.18 -13.87 5.02
C PHE A 17 -0.61 -12.57 5.18
N HIS A 18 -1.71 -12.64 5.93
CA HIS A 18 -2.47 -11.45 6.32
C HIS A 18 -1.77 -10.73 7.49
N ALA A 19 -1.25 -9.54 7.25
CA ALA A 19 -0.33 -8.84 8.14
C ALA A 19 -0.95 -8.54 9.52
N ASN A 20 -2.23 -8.18 9.58
CA ASN A 20 -2.90 -8.01 10.86
C ASN A 20 -3.06 -9.34 11.61
N ALA A 21 -3.38 -10.44 10.93
CA ALA A 21 -3.49 -11.76 11.56
C ALA A 21 -2.14 -12.25 12.10
N ILE A 22 -1.05 -12.07 11.34
CA ILE A 22 0.32 -12.38 11.79
C ILE A 22 0.64 -11.58 13.05
N ARG A 23 0.52 -10.25 12.99
CA ARG A 23 0.89 -9.40 14.13
C ARG A 23 0.05 -9.66 15.38
N SER A 24 -1.27 -9.83 15.22
CA SER A 24 -2.20 -10.05 16.34
C SER A 24 -2.30 -11.50 16.81
N GLY A 25 -1.74 -12.46 16.08
CA GLY A 25 -1.79 -13.88 16.46
C GLY A 25 -3.20 -14.45 16.31
N ARG A 26 -3.85 -14.18 15.17
CA ARG A 26 -5.23 -14.65 14.89
C ARG A 26 -5.24 -15.81 13.89
N GLY A 27 -6.24 -16.68 14.03
CA GLY A 27 -6.39 -17.87 13.18
C GLY A 27 -5.19 -18.80 13.34
N PHE A 28 -4.62 -19.25 12.22
CA PHE A 28 -3.39 -20.06 12.18
C PHE A 28 -2.24 -19.46 13.03
N TRP A 29 -2.16 -18.13 13.10
CA TRP A 29 -1.09 -17.43 13.79
C TRP A 29 -1.23 -17.41 15.32
N ARG A 30 -2.31 -17.95 15.89
CA ARG A 30 -2.50 -18.02 17.35
C ARG A 30 -1.46 -18.91 18.02
N ASP A 31 -1.14 -20.02 17.36
CA ASP A 31 -0.23 -21.05 17.88
C ASP A 31 1.22 -20.83 17.42
N VAL A 32 1.48 -19.72 16.72
CA VAL A 32 2.83 -19.33 16.28
C VAL A 32 3.40 -18.33 17.27
N GLU A 33 4.59 -18.63 17.80
CA GLU A 33 5.30 -17.75 18.74
C GLU A 33 5.47 -16.33 18.20
N LYS A 34 5.35 -15.33 19.08
CA LYS A 34 5.41 -13.91 18.72
C LYS A 34 6.69 -13.56 17.93
N GLU A 35 7.84 -14.04 18.39
CA GLU A 35 9.13 -13.78 17.72
C GLU A 35 9.16 -14.35 16.29
N LYS A 36 8.60 -15.55 16.08
CA LYS A 36 8.48 -16.13 14.74
C LYS A 36 7.54 -15.32 13.85
N ARG A 37 6.45 -14.79 14.39
CA ARG A 37 5.52 -13.89 13.67
C ARG A 37 6.18 -12.58 13.24
N GLU A 38 6.97 -12.00 14.12
CA GLU A 38 7.75 -10.79 13.85
C GLU A 38 8.82 -11.04 12.77
N ARG A 39 9.53 -12.16 12.83
CA ARG A 39 10.48 -12.58 11.78
C ARG A 39 9.80 -12.74 10.42
N VAL A 40 8.62 -13.36 10.35
CA VAL A 40 7.86 -13.46 9.10
C VAL A 40 7.54 -12.08 8.52
N LEU A 41 7.08 -11.13 9.34
CA LEU A 41 6.77 -9.76 8.88
C LEU A 41 8.04 -9.01 8.42
N ALA A 42 9.16 -9.22 9.10
CA ALA A 42 10.44 -8.64 8.71
C ALA A 42 10.93 -9.19 7.36
N ASP A 43 10.79 -10.50 7.14
CA ASP A 43 11.18 -11.15 5.88
C ASP A 43 10.29 -10.72 4.71
N ILE A 44 9.00 -10.48 4.94
CA ILE A 44 8.11 -9.92 3.91
C ILE A 44 8.59 -8.51 3.53
N GLY A 45 8.87 -7.65 4.52
CA GLY A 45 9.42 -6.31 4.29
C GLY A 45 10.74 -6.36 3.52
N THR A 46 11.64 -7.27 3.91
CA THR A 46 12.92 -7.50 3.24
C THR A 46 12.74 -7.96 1.80
N ALA A 47 11.78 -8.86 1.53
CA ALA A 47 11.50 -9.32 0.17
C ALA A 47 10.94 -8.22 -0.73
N ILE A 48 10.13 -7.30 -0.19
CA ILE A 48 9.64 -6.12 -0.91
C ILE A 48 10.79 -5.14 -1.17
N GLN A 49 11.60 -4.86 -0.14
CA GLN A 49 12.75 -3.95 -0.22
C GLN A 49 13.75 -4.38 -1.30
N HIS A 50 13.99 -5.69 -1.45
CA HIS A 50 14.95 -6.24 -2.40
C HIS A 50 14.33 -6.76 -3.71
N ALA A 51 13.04 -6.49 -3.95
CA ALA A 51 12.43 -6.84 -5.23
C ALA A 51 13.14 -6.11 -6.39
N ASN A 52 13.32 -6.79 -7.53
CA ASN A 52 13.99 -6.25 -8.72
C ASN A 52 13.40 -4.89 -9.16
N GLU A 53 14.19 -4.08 -9.86
CA GLU A 53 13.74 -2.84 -10.51
C GLU A 53 13.39 -3.10 -12.00
N PRO A 54 12.25 -2.59 -12.52
CA PRO A 54 11.21 -1.82 -11.83
C PRO A 54 10.16 -2.70 -11.11
N GLY A 55 10.47 -3.99 -10.91
CA GLY A 55 9.54 -5.07 -10.59
C GLY A 55 8.44 -4.79 -9.55
N VAL A 56 8.74 -4.13 -8.43
CA VAL A 56 7.72 -3.79 -7.42
C VAL A 56 7.75 -2.29 -7.14
N VAL A 57 6.64 -1.61 -7.49
CA VAL A 57 6.38 -0.21 -7.16
C VAL A 57 5.15 -0.12 -6.27
N LEU A 58 5.26 0.62 -5.18
CA LEU A 58 4.21 0.71 -4.15
C LEU A 58 3.37 1.98 -4.30
N PHE A 59 2.07 1.79 -4.11
CA PHE A 59 1.07 2.84 -4.01
C PHE A 59 0.24 2.62 -2.75
N ALA A 60 0.01 3.67 -1.96
CA ALA A 60 -0.89 3.65 -0.82
C ALA A 60 -1.51 5.02 -0.57
N THR A 61 -2.75 5.00 -0.08
CA THR A 61 -3.47 6.20 0.35
C THR A 61 -3.95 5.99 1.78
N THR A 62 -3.57 6.91 2.66
CA THR A 62 -4.14 7.02 4.00
C THR A 62 -5.25 8.06 3.97
N VAL A 63 -6.39 7.69 4.56
CA VAL A 63 -7.52 8.60 4.73
C VAL A 63 -7.72 8.85 6.22
N GLU A 64 -7.45 10.08 6.65
CA GLU A 64 -7.85 10.59 7.95
C GLU A 64 -9.35 10.84 7.93
N LYS A 65 -10.07 10.07 8.75
CA LYS A 65 -11.54 10.11 8.76
C LYS A 65 -12.04 11.35 9.48
N ASP A 66 -13.03 12.01 8.90
CA ASP A 66 -13.79 13.07 9.56
C ASP A 66 -15.30 12.90 9.27
N TYR A 67 -16.12 13.88 9.65
CA TYR A 67 -17.57 13.81 9.48
C TYR A 67 -18.01 13.78 8.00
N GLU A 68 -17.19 14.28 7.07
CA GLU A 68 -17.44 14.25 5.62
C GLU A 68 -16.78 13.04 4.96
N LEU A 69 -15.60 12.66 5.45
CA LEU A 69 -14.71 11.66 4.87
C LEU A 69 -14.69 10.39 5.71
N HIS A 70 -15.82 9.68 5.75
CA HIS A 70 -15.96 8.41 6.45
C HIS A 70 -16.74 7.37 5.62
N GLY A 71 -16.82 6.15 6.14
CA GLY A 71 -17.57 5.05 5.52
C GLY A 71 -17.21 4.83 4.05
N GLU A 72 -18.24 4.76 3.21
CA GLU A 72 -18.10 4.54 1.77
C GLU A 72 -17.36 5.68 1.05
N VAL A 73 -17.55 6.93 1.49
CA VAL A 73 -16.91 8.11 0.88
C VAL A 73 -15.40 8.03 1.03
N ALA A 74 -14.91 7.67 2.21
CA ALA A 74 -13.48 7.48 2.47
C ALA A 74 -12.88 6.37 1.58
N ILE A 75 -13.60 5.26 1.41
CA ILE A 75 -13.13 4.12 0.63
C ILE A 75 -13.09 4.46 -0.86
N ARG A 76 -14.16 5.08 -1.38
CA ARG A 76 -14.20 5.58 -2.75
C ARG A 76 -13.05 6.55 -3.01
N LYS A 77 -12.77 7.46 -2.07
CA LYS A 77 -11.68 8.43 -2.20
C LYS A 77 -10.30 7.78 -2.20
N ALA A 78 -10.06 6.82 -1.30
CA ALA A 78 -8.81 6.06 -1.29
C ALA A 78 -8.60 5.29 -2.61
N MET A 79 -9.65 4.68 -3.13
CA MET A 79 -9.61 3.94 -4.39
C MET A 79 -9.34 4.87 -5.57
N GLU A 80 -9.98 6.04 -5.62
CA GLU A 80 -9.73 7.07 -6.64
C GLU A 80 -8.26 7.50 -6.65
N GLU A 81 -7.69 7.82 -5.48
CA GLU A 81 -6.28 8.21 -5.38
C GLU A 81 -5.35 7.11 -5.87
N ILE A 82 -5.53 5.85 -5.41
CA ILE A 82 -4.68 4.72 -5.84
C ILE A 82 -4.74 4.53 -7.36
N CYS A 83 -5.96 4.52 -7.94
CA CYS A 83 -6.13 4.36 -9.38
C CYS A 83 -5.49 5.51 -10.16
N ASN A 84 -5.64 6.74 -9.68
CA ASN A 84 -5.05 7.91 -10.32
C ASN A 84 -3.51 7.88 -10.25
N ARG A 85 -2.90 7.50 -9.11
CA ARG A 85 -1.44 7.38 -9.01
C ARG A 85 -0.90 6.32 -9.95
N PHE A 86 -1.55 5.17 -10.02
CA PHE A 86 -1.15 4.12 -10.95
C PHE A 86 -1.28 4.56 -12.42
N ASN A 87 -2.37 5.27 -12.77
CA ASN A 87 -2.56 5.83 -14.11
C ASN A 87 -1.49 6.87 -14.48
N ILE A 88 -1.11 7.75 -13.54
CA ILE A 88 -0.03 8.72 -13.72
C ILE A 88 1.31 8.00 -13.89
N PHE A 89 1.59 6.99 -13.07
CA PHE A 89 2.81 6.18 -13.18
C PHE A 89 2.96 5.58 -14.58
N LEU A 90 1.91 4.95 -15.11
CA LEU A 90 1.93 4.39 -16.47
C LEU A 90 2.12 5.48 -17.55
N LYS A 91 1.50 6.65 -17.38
CA LYS A 91 1.69 7.79 -18.30
C LYS A 91 3.13 8.29 -18.29
N VAL A 92 3.77 8.36 -17.12
CA VAL A 92 5.18 8.75 -17.00
C VAL A 92 6.08 7.73 -17.68
N ARG A 93 5.82 6.42 -17.49
CA ARG A 93 6.58 5.36 -18.17
C ARG A 93 6.49 5.43 -19.69
N GLU A 94 5.31 5.66 -20.24
CA GLU A 94 5.14 5.85 -21.68
C GLU A 94 5.96 7.05 -22.17
N ASN A 95 5.82 8.20 -21.50
CA ASN A 95 6.46 9.44 -21.94
C ASN A 95 7.99 9.43 -21.78
N GLU A 96 8.53 8.77 -20.75
CA GLU A 96 9.95 8.84 -20.39
C GLU A 96 10.75 7.60 -20.78
N HIS A 97 10.07 6.47 -21.03
CA HIS A 97 10.72 5.18 -21.31
C HIS A 97 10.17 4.47 -22.54
N ASP A 98 9.29 5.10 -23.32
CA ASP A 98 8.62 4.50 -24.49
C ASP A 98 7.89 3.18 -24.15
N ASP A 99 7.40 3.08 -22.90
CA ASP A 99 6.70 1.91 -22.39
C ASP A 99 5.18 2.15 -22.44
N ASN A 100 4.55 1.70 -23.52
CA ASN A 100 3.13 1.92 -23.83
C ASN A 100 2.17 0.91 -23.18
N GLN A 101 2.62 0.17 -22.16
CA GLN A 101 1.80 -0.82 -21.46
C GLN A 101 0.52 -0.23 -20.84
N ARG A 102 -0.49 -1.09 -20.71
CA ARG A 102 -1.74 -0.80 -20.00
C ARG A 102 -1.77 -1.53 -18.67
N GLY A 103 -2.36 -0.88 -17.67
CA GLY A 103 -2.49 -1.40 -16.33
C GLY A 103 -3.70 -2.32 -16.15
N LEU A 104 -3.49 -3.38 -15.38
CA LEU A 104 -4.55 -4.25 -14.87
C LEU A 104 -4.79 -3.92 -13.40
N LEU A 105 -6.05 -3.82 -13.00
CA LEU A 105 -6.42 -3.65 -11.59
C LEU A 105 -6.97 -4.96 -11.03
N VAL A 106 -6.35 -5.44 -9.96
CA VAL A 106 -6.79 -6.63 -9.22
C VAL A 106 -7.00 -6.24 -7.76
N PHE A 107 -8.21 -6.42 -7.26
CA PHE A 107 -8.58 -6.13 -5.87
C PHE A 107 -8.77 -7.42 -5.09
N ALA A 108 -8.53 -7.35 -3.79
CA ALA A 108 -9.00 -8.39 -2.88
C ALA A 108 -10.53 -8.42 -2.87
N GLU A 109 -11.10 -9.62 -2.88
CA GLU A 109 -12.52 -9.81 -2.66
C GLU A 109 -12.97 -9.17 -1.33
N SER A 110 -14.06 -8.42 -1.39
CA SER A 110 -14.65 -7.75 -0.23
C SER A 110 -16.11 -7.42 -0.50
N HIS A 111 -16.85 -7.02 0.54
CA HIS A 111 -18.24 -6.56 0.39
C HIS A 111 -18.38 -5.29 -0.47
N TYR A 112 -17.27 -4.59 -0.77
CA TYR A 112 -17.27 -3.42 -1.66
C TYR A 112 -17.11 -3.79 -3.13
N GLN A 113 -16.95 -5.06 -3.51
CA GLN A 113 -16.66 -5.47 -4.88
C GLN A 113 -17.60 -4.90 -5.95
N GLN A 114 -18.92 -4.96 -5.73
CA GLN A 114 -19.89 -4.42 -6.69
C GLN A 114 -19.74 -2.90 -6.84
N ARG A 115 -19.51 -2.19 -5.73
CA ARG A 115 -19.33 -0.74 -5.72
C ARG A 115 -17.99 -0.34 -6.37
N ALA A 116 -16.94 -1.09 -6.10
CA ALA A 116 -15.62 -0.92 -6.70
C ALA A 116 -15.66 -1.00 -8.23
N LYS A 117 -16.44 -1.93 -8.80
CA LYS A 117 -16.68 -1.99 -10.26
C LYS A 117 -17.34 -0.71 -10.78
N VAL A 118 -18.38 -0.23 -10.10
CA VAL A 118 -19.08 1.02 -10.48
C VAL A 118 -18.12 2.20 -10.42
N TRP A 119 -17.39 2.36 -9.31
CA TRP A 119 -16.47 3.48 -9.13
C TRP A 119 -15.35 3.51 -10.16
N VAL A 120 -14.70 2.38 -10.45
CA VAL A 120 -13.64 2.33 -11.47
C VAL A 120 -14.20 2.64 -12.85
N ASN A 121 -15.39 2.14 -13.18
CA ASN A 121 -16.04 2.49 -14.43
C ASN A 121 -16.38 3.99 -14.51
N ASP A 122 -16.84 4.60 -13.42
CA ASP A 122 -17.06 6.03 -13.36
C ASP A 122 -15.76 6.82 -13.52
N PHE A 123 -14.67 6.39 -12.87
CA PHE A 123 -13.33 7.00 -13.05
C PHE A 123 -12.81 6.90 -14.49
N LYS A 124 -13.13 5.81 -15.21
CA LYS A 124 -12.79 5.62 -16.63
C LYS A 124 -13.68 6.42 -17.57
N ARG A 125 -14.98 6.54 -17.29
CA ARG A 125 -15.97 7.15 -18.20
C ARG A 125 -16.13 8.65 -17.99
N LEU A 126 -16.28 9.06 -16.74
CA LEU A 126 -16.56 10.44 -16.35
C LEU A 126 -15.29 11.18 -15.91
N GLY A 127 -14.21 10.44 -15.71
CA GLY A 127 -13.00 10.92 -15.09
C GLY A 127 -13.05 10.84 -13.56
N THR A 128 -11.88 11.03 -12.96
CA THR A 128 -11.69 11.33 -11.55
C THR A 128 -11.75 12.85 -11.35
N GLN A 129 -11.71 13.33 -10.11
CA GLN A 129 -11.44 14.75 -9.81
C GLN A 129 -10.15 15.28 -10.47
N TRP A 130 -9.29 14.39 -10.97
CA TRP A 130 -7.97 14.66 -11.53
C TRP A 130 -7.83 14.33 -13.03
N GLY A 131 -8.90 13.86 -13.69
CA GLY A 131 -8.91 13.45 -15.10
C GLY A 131 -9.24 11.98 -15.35
N VAL A 132 -9.21 11.54 -16.61
CA VAL A 132 -9.67 10.20 -17.04
C VAL A 132 -8.62 9.10 -16.83
N LEU A 133 -9.04 7.94 -16.30
CA LEU A 133 -8.22 6.73 -16.21
C LEU A 133 -8.08 6.05 -17.59
N ASN A 134 -7.24 6.58 -18.47
CA ASN A 134 -7.06 6.07 -19.84
C ASN A 134 -5.90 5.06 -19.99
N ARG A 135 -5.16 4.76 -18.92
CA ARG A 135 -4.06 3.76 -18.92
C ARG A 135 -4.43 2.42 -18.33
N VAL A 136 -5.64 2.25 -17.83
CA VAL A 136 -6.16 0.97 -17.33
C VAL A 136 -6.97 0.29 -18.44
N CYS A 137 -6.59 -0.93 -18.84
CA CYS A 137 -7.15 -1.58 -20.04
C CYS A 137 -8.58 -2.10 -19.86
N ASP A 138 -8.97 -2.57 -18.67
CA ASP A 138 -10.21 -3.34 -18.50
C ASP A 138 -11.00 -2.92 -17.24
N ILE A 139 -12.03 -3.68 -16.89
CA ILE A 139 -12.73 -3.65 -15.60
C ILE A 139 -11.79 -4.11 -14.48
N PRO A 140 -12.06 -3.71 -13.22
CA PRO A 140 -11.31 -4.26 -12.10
C PRO A 140 -11.65 -5.75 -11.90
N TYR A 141 -10.61 -6.55 -11.71
CA TYR A 141 -10.69 -7.96 -11.34
C TYR A 141 -10.66 -8.12 -9.83
N PHE A 142 -11.16 -9.25 -9.35
CA PHE A 142 -11.21 -9.59 -7.94
C PHE A 142 -10.67 -10.99 -7.75
N ALA A 143 -9.86 -11.19 -6.72
CA ALA A 143 -9.29 -12.48 -6.38
C ALA A 143 -9.24 -12.65 -4.86
N SER A 144 -9.27 -13.89 -4.40
CA SER A 144 -9.06 -14.18 -2.98
C SER A 144 -7.63 -13.82 -2.59
N THR A 145 -7.43 -13.23 -1.41
CA THR A 145 -6.10 -12.99 -0.83
C THR A 145 -5.31 -14.28 -0.61
N ARG A 146 -5.99 -15.43 -0.55
CA ARG A 146 -5.36 -16.76 -0.45
C ARG A 146 -4.75 -17.24 -1.75
N GLU A 147 -5.26 -16.76 -2.89
CA GLU A 147 -4.89 -17.26 -4.22
C GLU A 147 -3.74 -16.47 -4.85
N THR A 148 -3.40 -15.30 -4.31
CA THR A 148 -2.31 -14.47 -4.87
C THR A 148 -1.45 -13.82 -3.80
N ARG A 149 -0.14 -14.07 -3.92
CA ARG A 149 0.90 -13.44 -3.10
C ARG A 149 0.98 -11.93 -3.29
N MET A 150 0.55 -11.42 -4.45
CA MET A 150 0.57 -9.99 -4.72
C MET A 150 -0.47 -9.24 -3.87
N LEU A 151 -1.66 -9.81 -3.66
CA LEU A 151 -2.64 -9.21 -2.74
C LEU A 151 -2.19 -9.29 -1.28
N GLN A 152 -1.44 -10.33 -0.89
CA GLN A 152 -0.84 -10.41 0.45
C GLN A 152 0.26 -9.35 0.64
N VAL A 153 1.03 -9.04 -0.40
CA VAL A 153 1.96 -7.89 -0.39
C VAL A 153 1.20 -6.57 -0.27
N ALA A 154 0.11 -6.39 -1.02
CA ALA A 154 -0.74 -5.19 -0.90
C ALA A 154 -1.34 -5.04 0.50
N ASP A 155 -1.78 -6.13 1.13
CA ASP A 155 -2.25 -6.16 2.52
C ASP A 155 -1.14 -5.76 3.51
N TYR A 156 0.08 -6.29 3.34
CA TYR A 156 1.24 -5.89 4.14
C TYR A 156 1.50 -4.39 4.05
N VAL A 157 1.49 -3.82 2.84
CA VAL A 157 1.75 -2.40 2.60
C VAL A 157 0.64 -1.54 3.22
N SER A 158 -0.62 -1.89 3.01
CA SER A 158 -1.78 -1.22 3.62
C SER A 158 -1.66 -1.20 5.15
N HIS A 159 -1.31 -2.34 5.74
CA HIS A 159 -1.15 -2.47 7.18
C HIS A 159 0.06 -1.72 7.74
N ALA A 160 1.18 -1.71 7.04
CA ALA A 160 2.37 -0.93 7.41
C ALA A 160 2.08 0.58 7.40
N VAL A 161 1.35 1.05 6.37
CA VAL A 161 0.92 2.44 6.25
C VAL A 161 -0.08 2.80 7.36
N PHE A 162 -1.01 1.90 7.69
CA PHE A 162 -1.93 2.06 8.82
C PHE A 162 -1.17 2.18 10.15
N GLN A 163 -0.19 1.29 10.41
CA GLN A 163 0.63 1.34 11.63
C GLN A 163 1.36 2.66 11.81
N LEU A 164 1.94 3.18 10.74
CA LEU A 164 2.62 4.46 10.76
C LEU A 164 1.65 5.60 11.15
N HIS A 165 0.48 5.66 10.52
CA HIS A 165 -0.44 6.77 10.73
C HIS A 165 -1.17 6.69 12.07
N GLU A 166 -1.66 5.50 12.42
CA GLU A 166 -2.46 5.27 13.63
C GLU A 166 -1.60 5.20 14.90
N ARG A 167 -0.41 4.58 14.82
CA ARG A 167 0.40 4.25 16.00
C ARG A 167 1.79 4.87 16.02
N LYS A 168 2.16 5.63 14.97
CA LYS A 168 3.53 6.13 14.77
C LYS A 168 4.59 5.02 14.77
N ASP A 169 4.17 3.81 14.42
CA ASP A 169 5.03 2.64 14.34
C ASP A 169 5.56 2.50 12.91
N ALA A 170 6.82 2.90 12.72
CA ALA A 170 7.50 2.87 11.43
C ALA A 170 8.17 1.53 11.11
N SER A 171 8.14 0.54 12.02
CA SER A 171 8.94 -0.69 11.91
C SER A 171 8.73 -1.45 10.60
N MET A 172 7.47 -1.55 10.14
CA MET A 172 7.11 -2.28 8.92
C MET A 172 7.29 -1.46 7.65
N ILE A 173 7.03 -0.14 7.70
CA ILE A 173 7.04 0.70 6.50
C ILE A 173 8.45 1.19 6.16
N LYS A 174 9.30 1.44 7.16
CA LYS A 174 10.64 2.01 6.99
C LYS A 174 11.51 1.25 5.98
N PRO A 175 11.58 -0.11 5.99
CA PRO A 175 12.39 -0.85 5.03
C PRO A 175 11.91 -0.74 3.58
N ILE A 176 10.62 -0.47 3.36
CA ILE A 176 9.99 -0.46 2.04
C ILE A 176 9.72 0.94 1.49
N MET A 177 10.16 1.99 2.21
CA MET A 177 9.90 3.39 1.83
C MET A 177 10.44 3.74 0.44
N ASN A 178 11.61 3.20 0.08
CA ASN A 178 12.24 3.42 -1.22
C ASN A 178 11.48 2.78 -2.39
N LYS A 179 10.53 1.88 -2.12
CA LYS A 179 9.71 1.23 -3.15
C LYS A 179 8.43 1.98 -3.48
N PHE A 180 8.06 3.00 -2.71
CA PHE A 180 6.96 3.88 -3.10
C PHE A 180 7.36 4.71 -4.33
N ASP A 181 6.42 4.84 -5.28
CA ASP A 181 6.62 5.69 -6.45
C ASP A 181 7.01 7.11 -6.01
N HIS A 182 8.12 7.61 -6.53
CA HIS A 182 8.65 8.91 -6.16
C HIS A 182 9.49 9.50 -7.29
N LYS A 183 9.52 10.84 -7.35
CA LYS A 183 10.32 11.57 -8.33
C LYS A 183 10.83 12.86 -7.72
N ALA A 184 12.10 13.18 -7.96
CA ALA A 184 12.76 14.38 -7.44
C ALA A 184 12.56 14.57 -5.91
N GLY A 185 12.62 13.47 -5.14
CA GLY A 185 12.45 13.50 -3.69
C GLY A 185 11.00 13.64 -3.19
N ILE A 186 9.99 13.62 -4.07
CA ILE A 186 8.57 13.71 -3.71
C ILE A 186 7.92 12.33 -3.83
N PHE A 187 7.23 11.87 -2.79
CA PHE A 187 6.45 10.64 -2.85
C PHE A 187 5.13 10.85 -3.60
N HIS A 188 5.03 10.25 -4.79
CA HIS A 188 3.80 10.23 -5.58
C HIS A 188 2.94 9.00 -5.26
N GLY A 189 3.58 7.87 -4.94
CA GLY A 189 2.93 6.62 -4.53
C GLY A 189 2.39 6.62 -3.11
N LEU A 190 2.78 7.56 -2.25
CA LEU A 190 2.24 7.68 -0.89
C LEU A 190 1.46 8.98 -0.72
N VAL A 191 0.19 8.86 -0.35
CA VAL A 191 -0.75 9.99 -0.24
C VAL A 191 -1.43 9.98 1.13
N HIS A 192 -1.55 11.16 1.74
CA HIS A 192 -2.36 11.38 2.93
C HIS A 192 -3.51 12.34 2.59
N VAL A 193 -4.74 11.86 2.70
CA VAL A 193 -5.98 12.59 2.46
C VAL A 193 -6.63 12.90 3.80
N GLY A 194 -6.95 14.17 4.02
CA GLY A 194 -7.51 14.63 5.29
C GLY A 194 -7.23 16.10 5.56
N ARG A 195 -7.89 16.65 6.59
CA ARG A 195 -7.73 18.05 7.02
C ARG A 195 -6.38 18.27 7.73
N GLY A 196 -5.84 17.26 8.41
CA GLY A 196 -4.59 17.32 9.17
C GLY A 196 -3.32 17.41 8.32
N LYS A 197 -3.40 17.39 6.98
CA LYS A 197 -2.23 17.33 6.08
C LYS A 197 -1.28 18.53 6.21
N ALA A 198 -1.78 19.72 6.56
CA ALA A 198 -1.01 20.96 6.51
C ALA A 198 0.17 20.95 7.49
N GLY A 199 -0.02 20.41 8.70
CA GLY A 199 1.02 20.26 9.73
C GLY A 199 1.55 18.84 9.91
N CYS A 200 1.06 17.86 9.15
CA CYS A 200 1.40 16.45 9.34
C CYS A 200 2.86 16.16 8.99
N GLN A 201 3.61 15.51 9.89
CA GLN A 201 5.02 15.11 9.68
C GLN A 201 5.17 13.68 9.11
N CYS A 202 4.14 13.14 8.47
CA CYS A 202 4.25 11.86 7.76
C CYS A 202 5.09 12.02 6.47
N PRO A 203 5.67 10.93 5.94
CA PRO A 203 6.52 10.99 4.74
C PRO A 203 5.80 11.56 3.51
N ALA A 204 4.50 11.24 3.34
CA ALA A 204 3.70 11.77 2.23
C ALA A 204 3.57 13.30 2.29
N CYS A 205 3.30 13.87 3.47
CA CYS A 205 3.13 15.31 3.62
C CYS A 205 4.48 16.04 3.65
N ALA A 206 5.47 15.48 4.35
CA ALA A 206 6.79 16.08 4.50
C ALA A 206 7.52 16.21 3.16
N SER A 207 7.55 15.15 2.35
CA SER A 207 8.21 15.18 1.03
C SER A 207 7.62 16.21 0.06
N ARG A 208 6.33 16.56 0.20
CA ARG A 208 5.67 17.59 -0.61
C ARG A 208 5.99 19.01 -0.15
N ARG A 209 6.26 19.21 1.14
CA ARG A 209 6.70 20.50 1.68
C ARG A 209 8.19 20.73 1.46
N ALA A 210 8.99 19.67 1.60
CA ALA A 210 10.43 19.68 1.42
C ALA A 210 10.84 18.40 0.68
N PRO A 211 11.10 18.47 -0.64
CA PRO A 211 11.55 17.32 -1.42
C PRO A 211 12.77 16.63 -0.78
N GLY A 212 12.73 15.30 -0.72
CA GLY A 212 13.74 14.47 -0.03
C GLY A 212 13.48 14.26 1.46
N SER A 213 12.53 14.99 2.06
CA SER A 213 12.16 14.81 3.46
C SER A 213 11.27 13.59 3.67
N TYR A 214 11.63 12.78 4.67
CA TYR A 214 10.88 11.63 5.15
C TYR A 214 9.95 11.98 6.33
N GLY A 215 10.04 13.21 6.85
CA GLY A 215 9.33 13.63 8.06
C GLY A 215 9.80 12.92 9.33
N ASP A 216 9.29 13.39 10.47
CA ASP A 216 9.76 12.92 11.79
C ASP A 216 9.21 11.54 12.15
N TRP A 217 8.16 11.07 11.48
CA TRP A 217 7.51 9.80 11.80
C TRP A 217 8.33 8.56 11.40
N LEU A 218 9.40 8.74 10.62
CA LEU A 218 10.32 7.65 10.27
C LEU A 218 11.63 7.67 11.08
N GLN A 219 11.81 8.67 11.93
CA GLN A 219 12.88 8.63 12.93
C GLN A 219 12.58 7.50 13.91
N PRO A 220 13.62 6.79 14.40
CA PRO A 220 13.42 5.86 15.52
C PRO A 220 12.74 6.62 16.68
N PRO A 221 11.88 5.96 17.48
CA PRO A 221 11.40 6.59 18.70
C PRO A 221 12.61 7.08 19.49
N ALA A 222 12.53 8.31 20.01
CA ALA A 222 13.56 8.81 20.92
C ALA A 222 13.81 7.73 21.97
N GLN A 223 15.06 7.32 22.13
CA GLN A 223 15.39 6.41 23.22
C GLN A 223 14.94 7.07 24.53
N PRO A 224 14.34 6.30 25.46
CA PRO A 224 14.01 6.85 26.77
C PRO A 224 15.29 7.48 27.33
N VAL A 225 15.16 8.74 27.77
CA VAL A 225 16.21 9.40 28.52
C VAL A 225 16.27 8.67 29.85
N ASP A 226 17.35 7.94 30.10
CA ASP A 226 17.65 7.30 31.39
C ASP A 226 17.67 8.32 32.53
#